data_AF-A0A0F9KPP7-F1
#
_entry.id   AF-A0A0F9KPP7-F1
#
_cell.length_a   1.000
_cell.length_b   1.000
_cell.length_c   1.000
_cell.angle_alpha   90.00
_cell.angle_beta   90.00
_cell.angle_gamma   90.00
#
_symmetry.space_group_name_H-M   'P 1'
#
loop_
_entity.id
_entity.type
_entity.pdbx_description
1 polymer ?
#
loop_
_entity_poly.entity_id
_entity_poly.type
_entity_poly.pdbx_seq_one_letter_code
_entity_poly.pdbx_strand_id
1 'polypeptide(L)'
;MIKQELERLISEAVRRAEDAGDLPAVAVPDVPLERPQRPEHGDYASSLALRLARSARMSPLEIAGIIAKHTEVEEAVASVDVAPPGFVNFRLAPSWLAAQVDAVLQAGERFGDVSLGKGESLQVEYVSANPVGPIHVGNGRGLALGDTLANVLAAAGYQVQREYLVNDAGTQTETFAATLYARYQQLFGREVEIPAGGYPGEYMIHLAERLKEEKGDSLLAPPGEPYPPEVHDLGVARMMDIIKDDLTMVGVHYDRWFSERSLYADGTYEKAMAHLREGGFVTEREGAVWLSASELGDEKDNVLVRSTGAPTYFASDVAYHYDKLIVRGF
;
A
#
# COMPACT_ATOMS: atom_id res chain seq x y z
N MET A 1 -10.25 -20.36 11.51
CA MET A 1 -8.90 -20.42 12.13
C MET A 1 -9.01 -20.99 13.54
N ILE A 2 -8.04 -21.75 14.06
CA ILE A 2 -8.11 -22.39 15.39
C ILE A 2 -8.44 -21.41 16.53
N LYS A 3 -7.96 -20.16 16.44
CA LYS A 3 -8.27 -19.12 17.43
C LYS A 3 -9.79 -18.85 17.55
N GLN A 4 -10.46 -18.68 16.40
CA GLN A 4 -11.91 -18.44 16.35
C GLN A 4 -12.69 -19.65 16.86
N GLU A 5 -12.17 -20.85 16.62
CA GLU A 5 -12.76 -22.09 17.10
C GLU A 5 -12.71 -22.17 18.63
N LEU A 6 -11.57 -21.84 19.23
CA LEU A 6 -11.42 -21.77 20.68
C LEU A 6 -12.30 -20.65 21.29
N GLU A 7 -12.41 -19.49 20.65
CA GLU A 7 -13.32 -18.42 21.08
C GLU A 7 -14.79 -18.86 21.06
N ARG A 8 -15.19 -19.65 20.04
CA ARG A 8 -16.51 -20.28 19.94
C ARG A 8 -16.74 -21.27 21.07
N LEU A 9 -15.79 -22.18 21.30
CA LEU A 9 -15.86 -23.19 22.37
C LEU A 9 -16.03 -22.54 23.75
N ILE A 10 -15.28 -21.47 24.04
CA ILE A 10 -15.40 -20.73 25.30
C ILE A 10 -16.79 -20.10 25.42
N SER A 11 -17.27 -19.45 24.36
CA SER A 11 -18.60 -18.80 24.35
C SER A 11 -19.73 -19.82 24.57
N GLU A 12 -19.61 -21.00 23.98
CA GLU A 12 -20.57 -22.10 24.17
C GLU A 12 -20.49 -22.70 25.57
N ALA A 13 -19.28 -22.85 26.12
CA ALA A 13 -19.09 -23.31 27.49
C ALA A 13 -19.75 -22.37 28.50
N VAL A 14 -19.65 -21.05 28.28
CA VAL A 14 -20.35 -20.05 29.10
C VAL A 14 -21.87 -20.22 29.01
N ARG A 15 -22.42 -20.34 27.79
CA ARG A 15 -23.87 -20.56 27.60
C ARG A 15 -24.36 -21.86 28.25
N ARG A 16 -23.62 -22.97 28.10
CA ARG A 16 -23.93 -24.25 28.76
C ARG A 16 -23.90 -24.12 30.28
N ALA A 17 -22.94 -23.38 30.81
CA ALA A 17 -22.86 -23.12 32.25
C ALA A 17 -24.05 -22.29 32.76
N GLU A 18 -24.53 -21.32 31.97
CA GLU A 18 -25.75 -20.55 32.27
C GLU A 18 -27.00 -21.43 32.25
N ASP A 19 -27.16 -22.25 31.19
CA ASP A 19 -28.29 -23.18 31.05
C ASP A 19 -28.32 -24.24 32.16
N ALA A 20 -27.15 -24.68 32.63
CA ALA A 20 -27.01 -25.62 33.74
C ALA A 20 -27.20 -24.97 35.13
N GLY A 21 -27.24 -23.63 35.21
CA GLY A 21 -27.32 -22.88 36.46
C GLY A 21 -26.02 -22.83 37.27
N ASP A 22 -24.89 -23.25 36.67
CA ASP A 22 -23.55 -23.19 37.28
C ASP A 22 -22.96 -21.77 37.20
N LEU A 23 -23.39 -20.97 36.22
CA LEU A 23 -23.04 -19.56 36.06
C LEU A 23 -24.33 -18.72 35.98
N PRO A 24 -24.43 -17.55 36.65
CA PRO A 24 -25.56 -16.66 36.45
C PRO A 24 -25.56 -16.08 35.03
N ALA A 25 -26.75 -15.80 34.51
CA ALA A 25 -26.90 -15.14 33.22
C ALA A 25 -26.23 -13.75 33.22
N VAL A 26 -25.20 -13.58 32.40
CA VAL A 26 -24.40 -12.35 32.30
C VAL A 26 -24.16 -11.97 30.85
N ALA A 27 -24.01 -10.68 30.59
CA ALA A 27 -23.53 -10.24 29.28
C ALA A 27 -22.10 -10.73 29.08
N VAL A 28 -21.89 -11.61 28.10
CA VAL A 28 -20.58 -12.15 27.75
C VAL A 28 -19.84 -11.11 26.89
N PRO A 29 -18.72 -10.54 27.34
CA PRO A 29 -17.91 -9.65 26.51
C PRO A 29 -17.16 -10.46 25.45
N ASP A 30 -16.44 -9.78 24.55
CA ASP A 30 -15.52 -10.43 23.63
C ASP A 30 -14.55 -11.34 24.39
N VAL A 31 -14.39 -12.57 23.89
CA VAL A 31 -13.55 -13.60 24.49
C VAL A 31 -12.08 -13.26 24.22
N PRO A 32 -11.32 -12.76 25.22
CA PRO A 32 -9.89 -12.55 25.02
C PRO A 32 -9.21 -13.92 24.88
N LEU A 33 -8.42 -14.08 23.82
CA LEU A 33 -7.61 -15.28 23.62
C LEU A 33 -6.22 -14.86 23.13
N GLU A 34 -5.20 -15.27 23.88
CA GLU A 34 -3.81 -14.88 23.67
C GLU A 34 -2.86 -16.08 23.81
N ARG A 35 -1.63 -15.94 23.33
CA ARG A 35 -0.58 -16.94 23.59
C ARG A 35 0.01 -16.70 24.98
N PRO A 36 0.05 -17.70 25.88
CA PRO A 36 0.68 -17.55 27.18
C PRO A 36 2.18 -17.23 27.04
N GLN A 37 2.73 -16.46 27.98
CA GLN A 37 4.18 -16.20 28.02
C GLN A 37 5.00 -17.46 28.31
N ARG A 38 4.40 -18.42 29.03
CA ARG A 38 5.06 -19.68 29.41
C ARG A 38 4.38 -20.86 28.71
N PRO A 39 5.10 -21.67 27.92
CA PRO A 39 4.53 -22.81 27.21
C PRO A 39 3.86 -23.87 28.09
N GLU A 40 4.26 -23.97 29.37
CA GLU A 40 3.64 -24.86 30.36
C GLU A 40 2.16 -24.53 30.63
N HIS A 41 1.73 -23.29 30.34
CA HIS A 41 0.35 -22.83 30.42
C HIS A 41 -0.46 -23.06 29.13
N GLY A 42 0.00 -23.94 28.25
CA GLY A 42 -0.71 -24.29 27.02
C GLY A 42 -0.37 -23.38 25.84
N ASP A 43 -1.10 -23.58 24.74
CA ASP A 43 -0.89 -22.88 23.47
C ASP A 43 -1.68 -21.58 23.41
N TYR A 44 -2.84 -21.55 24.05
CA TYR A 44 -3.72 -20.38 24.16
C TYR A 44 -4.25 -20.24 25.59
N ALA A 45 -4.48 -19.01 26.03
CA ALA A 45 -5.13 -18.72 27.31
C ALA A 45 -6.21 -17.65 27.15
N SER A 46 -7.31 -17.84 27.88
CA SER A 46 -8.37 -16.85 27.99
C SER A 46 -8.46 -16.28 29.38
N SER A 47 -8.50 -14.94 29.45
CA SER A 47 -8.78 -14.17 30.67
C SER A 47 -10.26 -13.83 30.85
N LEU A 48 -11.17 -14.49 30.10
CA LEU A 48 -12.61 -14.18 30.15
C LEU A 48 -13.18 -14.25 31.58
N ALA A 49 -12.77 -15.25 32.36
CA ALA A 49 -13.26 -15.42 33.72
C ALA A 49 -12.94 -14.21 34.64
N LEU A 50 -11.80 -13.55 34.43
CA LEU A 50 -11.43 -12.30 35.13
C LEU A 50 -12.39 -11.16 34.77
N ARG A 51 -12.83 -11.09 33.51
CA ARG A 51 -13.79 -10.08 33.04
C ARG A 51 -15.20 -10.33 33.57
N LEU A 52 -15.58 -11.60 33.73
CA LEU A 52 -16.91 -12.01 34.21
C LEU A 52 -17.05 -11.95 35.74
N ALA A 53 -15.96 -11.92 36.50
CA ALA A 53 -15.99 -11.99 37.97
C ALA A 53 -16.93 -10.98 38.63
N ARG A 54 -16.93 -9.72 38.16
CA ARG A 54 -17.77 -8.67 38.74
C ARG A 54 -19.26 -8.85 38.43
N SER A 55 -19.61 -9.23 37.19
CA SER A 55 -21.00 -9.42 36.77
C SER A 55 -21.58 -10.69 37.37
N ALA A 56 -20.81 -11.77 37.39
CA ALA A 56 -21.22 -13.05 37.96
C ALA A 56 -21.19 -13.07 39.51
N ARG A 57 -20.50 -12.11 40.14
CA ARG A 57 -20.27 -12.06 41.60
C ARG A 57 -19.63 -13.35 42.15
N MET A 58 -18.72 -13.91 41.37
CA MET A 58 -17.98 -15.14 41.67
C MET A 58 -16.48 -14.88 41.53
N SER A 59 -15.64 -15.69 42.16
CA SER A 59 -14.19 -15.53 41.98
C SER A 59 -13.79 -15.91 40.55
N PRO A 60 -12.78 -15.24 39.94
CA PRO A 60 -12.35 -15.59 38.59
C PRO A 60 -11.88 -17.05 38.46
N LEU A 61 -11.30 -17.62 39.51
CA LEU A 61 -10.85 -19.01 39.51
C LEU A 61 -12.03 -20.00 39.47
N GLU A 62 -13.11 -19.72 40.20
CA GLU A 62 -14.34 -20.51 40.13
C GLU A 62 -14.96 -20.43 38.74
N ILE A 63 -15.06 -19.22 38.16
CA ILE A 63 -15.60 -19.03 36.81
C ILE A 63 -14.75 -19.76 35.77
N ALA A 64 -13.42 -19.68 35.87
CA ALA A 64 -12.52 -20.41 34.98
C ALA A 64 -12.71 -21.93 35.09
N GLY A 65 -12.89 -22.44 36.32
CA GLY A 65 -13.25 -23.83 36.58
C GLY A 65 -14.57 -24.25 35.92
N ILE A 66 -15.59 -23.40 36.00
CA ILE A 66 -16.90 -23.63 35.38
C ILE A 66 -16.77 -23.65 33.85
N ILE A 67 -16.09 -22.66 33.26
CA ILE A 67 -15.85 -22.61 31.82
C ILE A 67 -15.12 -23.86 31.36
N ALA A 68 -14.03 -24.25 32.04
CA ALA A 68 -13.26 -25.44 31.70
C ALA A 68 -14.11 -26.73 31.79
N LYS A 69 -14.94 -26.86 32.83
CA LYS A 69 -15.88 -27.99 33.03
C LYS A 69 -16.90 -28.09 31.89
N HIS A 70 -17.42 -26.97 31.42
CA HIS A 70 -18.43 -26.90 30.35
C HIS A 70 -17.84 -26.79 28.95
N THR A 71 -16.51 -26.79 28.82
CA THR A 71 -15.84 -26.81 27.52
C THR A 71 -15.81 -28.24 27.01
N GLU A 72 -16.49 -28.49 25.91
CA GLU A 72 -16.42 -29.77 25.20
C GLU A 72 -15.12 -29.80 24.40
N VAL A 73 -14.28 -30.80 24.67
CA VAL A 73 -12.99 -30.98 24.02
C VAL A 73 -13.22 -31.60 22.65
N GLU A 74 -12.91 -30.86 21.60
CA GLU A 74 -12.91 -31.35 20.22
C GLU A 74 -11.55 -31.96 19.84
N GLU A 75 -11.44 -32.57 18.66
CA GLU A 75 -10.22 -33.20 18.16
C GLU A 75 -8.99 -32.28 18.21
N ALA A 76 -9.19 -30.97 18.05
CA ALA A 76 -8.12 -29.98 18.07
C ALA A 76 -7.53 -29.70 19.46
N VAL A 77 -8.22 -30.04 20.54
CA VAL A 77 -7.85 -29.70 21.92
C VAL A 77 -7.44 -30.98 22.67
N ALA A 78 -6.26 -30.99 23.29
CA ALA A 78 -5.80 -32.06 24.15
C ALA A 78 -6.22 -31.86 25.62
N SER A 79 -6.12 -30.63 26.12
CA SER A 79 -6.52 -30.31 27.49
C SER A 79 -7.02 -28.88 27.63
N VAL A 80 -7.92 -28.68 28.59
CA VAL A 80 -8.36 -27.38 29.08
C VAL A 80 -8.03 -27.31 30.56
N ASP A 81 -7.04 -26.49 30.91
CA ASP A 81 -6.48 -26.38 32.25
C ASP A 81 -6.81 -25.01 32.86
N VAL A 82 -7.00 -24.94 34.17
CA VAL A 82 -7.26 -23.68 34.87
C VAL A 82 -6.01 -23.24 35.62
N ALA A 83 -5.62 -21.97 35.45
CA ALA A 83 -4.48 -21.38 36.14
C ALA A 83 -4.87 -20.12 36.93
N PRO A 84 -4.26 -19.87 38.11
CA PRO A 84 -4.41 -18.60 38.81
C PRO A 84 -3.96 -17.41 37.95
N PRO A 85 -4.60 -16.23 38.07
CA PRO A 85 -5.73 -15.91 38.96
C PRO A 85 -7.11 -16.27 38.41
N GLY A 86 -7.22 -16.91 37.24
CA GLY A 86 -8.49 -17.21 36.56
C GLY A 86 -8.34 -17.31 35.05
N PHE A 87 -7.26 -17.91 34.57
CA PHE A 87 -7.05 -18.18 33.16
C PHE A 87 -7.60 -19.57 32.80
N VAL A 88 -8.23 -19.65 31.64
CA VAL A 88 -8.61 -20.91 31.00
C VAL A 88 -7.61 -21.17 29.88
N ASN A 89 -6.76 -22.17 30.08
CA ASN A 89 -5.65 -22.52 29.21
C ASN A 89 -6.02 -23.69 28.31
N PHE A 90 -5.69 -23.60 27.03
CA PHE A 90 -5.95 -24.61 26.02
C PHE A 90 -4.61 -25.16 25.52
N ARG A 91 -4.46 -26.47 25.56
CA ARG A 91 -3.39 -27.19 24.88
C ARG A 91 -3.96 -27.86 23.64
N LEU A 92 -3.34 -27.63 22.49
CA LEU A 92 -3.73 -28.25 21.23
C LEU A 92 -3.28 -29.72 21.21
N ALA A 93 -4.08 -30.56 20.55
CA ALA A 93 -3.75 -31.96 20.40
C ALA A 93 -2.52 -32.14 19.48
N PRO A 94 -1.47 -32.87 19.90
CA PRO A 94 -0.31 -33.14 19.05
C PRO A 94 -0.68 -33.85 17.74
N SER A 95 -1.67 -34.74 17.76
CA SER A 95 -2.18 -35.41 16.56
C SER A 95 -2.84 -34.44 15.59
N TRP A 96 -3.65 -33.51 16.09
CA TRP A 96 -4.27 -32.48 15.27
C TRP A 96 -3.23 -31.52 14.68
N LEU A 97 -2.23 -31.11 15.48
CA LEU A 97 -1.11 -30.29 15.01
C LEU A 97 -0.32 -30.99 13.89
N ALA A 98 -0.04 -32.28 14.04
CA ALA A 98 0.61 -33.07 13.00
C ALA A 98 -0.23 -33.13 11.72
N ALA A 99 -1.55 -33.32 11.84
CA ALA A 99 -2.47 -33.32 10.70
C ALA A 99 -2.54 -31.96 9.97
N GLN A 100 -2.17 -30.85 10.62
CA GLN A 100 -2.10 -29.56 9.93
C GLN A 100 -1.01 -29.52 8.86
N VAL A 101 0.03 -30.37 8.95
CA VAL A 101 1.06 -30.46 7.90
C VAL A 101 0.44 -30.90 6.57
N ASP A 102 -0.44 -31.89 6.60
CA ASP A 102 -1.14 -32.36 5.39
C ASP A 102 -2.08 -31.26 4.85
N ALA A 103 -2.77 -30.54 5.73
CA ALA A 103 -3.61 -29.40 5.35
C ALA A 103 -2.80 -28.27 4.69
N VAL A 104 -1.61 -27.95 5.23
CA VAL A 104 -0.68 -26.96 4.65
C VAL A 104 -0.20 -27.42 3.28
N LEU A 105 0.22 -28.67 3.15
CA LEU A 105 0.69 -29.24 1.88
C LEU A 105 -0.43 -29.27 0.82
N GLN A 106 -1.66 -29.58 1.22
CA GLN A 106 -2.83 -29.58 0.33
C GLN A 106 -3.22 -28.16 -0.12
N ALA A 107 -3.14 -27.17 0.78
CA ALA A 107 -3.42 -25.77 0.44
C ALA A 107 -2.30 -25.12 -0.39
N GLY A 108 -1.06 -25.58 -0.25
CA GLY A 108 0.11 -25.10 -0.98
C GLY A 108 0.40 -23.63 -0.70
N GLU A 109 0.67 -22.86 -1.75
CA GLU A 109 0.98 -21.42 -1.66
C GLU A 109 -0.16 -20.57 -1.07
N ARG A 110 -1.39 -21.10 -1.08
CA ARG A 110 -2.60 -20.41 -0.59
C ARG A 110 -2.94 -20.72 0.86
N PHE A 111 -2.09 -21.43 1.60
CA PHE A 111 -2.36 -21.78 2.99
C PHE A 111 -2.63 -20.54 3.88
N GLY A 112 -1.90 -19.46 3.62
CA GLY A 112 -2.05 -18.20 4.35
C GLY A 112 -3.16 -17.29 3.84
N ASP A 113 -3.83 -17.65 2.74
CA ASP A 113 -4.84 -16.79 2.12
C ASP A 113 -6.10 -16.73 2.99
N VAL A 114 -6.65 -15.53 3.12
CA VAL A 114 -7.90 -15.28 3.83
C VAL A 114 -8.83 -14.46 2.95
N SER A 115 -10.15 -14.59 3.12
CA SER A 115 -11.14 -13.86 2.32
C SER A 115 -11.67 -12.61 3.03
N LEU A 116 -10.77 -11.81 3.63
CA LEU A 116 -11.14 -10.59 4.36
C LEU A 116 -11.62 -9.49 3.43
N GLY A 117 -10.91 -9.29 2.30
CA GLY A 117 -11.21 -8.24 1.34
C GLY A 117 -12.45 -8.49 0.49
N LYS A 118 -12.97 -9.72 0.45
CA LYS A 118 -14.21 -10.09 -0.28
C LYS A 118 -14.23 -9.62 -1.75
N GLY A 119 -13.08 -9.50 -2.38
CA GLY A 119 -12.93 -9.02 -3.75
C GLY A 119 -13.02 -7.51 -3.93
N GLU A 120 -13.01 -6.71 -2.85
CA GLU A 120 -12.85 -5.26 -2.93
C GLU A 120 -11.58 -4.89 -3.69
N SER A 121 -11.68 -3.88 -4.55
CA SER A 121 -10.57 -3.42 -5.37
C SER A 121 -9.72 -2.42 -4.59
N LEU A 122 -8.40 -2.57 -4.65
CA LEU A 122 -7.46 -1.63 -4.04
C LEU A 122 -6.32 -1.33 -5.02
N GLN A 123 -5.86 -0.09 -5.00
CA GLN A 123 -4.70 0.34 -5.78
C GLN A 123 -3.54 0.62 -4.81
N VAL A 124 -2.40 -0.03 -5.04
CA VAL A 124 -1.16 0.20 -4.27
C VAL A 124 -0.14 0.88 -5.17
N GLU A 125 0.18 2.13 -4.85
CA GLU A 125 1.20 2.91 -5.55
C GLU A 125 2.50 2.90 -4.77
N TYR A 126 3.62 2.65 -5.46
CA TYR A 126 4.93 2.62 -4.81
C TYR A 126 6.07 2.83 -5.81
N VAL A 127 7.22 3.25 -5.27
CA VAL A 127 8.44 3.66 -5.99
C VAL A 127 8.29 5.00 -6.72
N SER A 128 7.37 5.11 -7.69
CA SER A 128 7.01 6.32 -8.46
C SER A 128 8.16 7.34 -8.61
N ALA A 129 9.34 6.86 -9.05
CA ALA A 129 10.51 7.70 -9.20
C ALA A 129 10.39 8.52 -10.49
N ASN A 130 10.89 9.75 -10.47
CA ASN A 130 10.85 10.60 -11.65
C ASN A 130 11.73 9.98 -12.76
N PRO A 131 11.29 10.04 -14.03
CA PRO A 131 11.95 9.38 -15.15
C PRO A 131 13.16 10.18 -15.66
N VAL A 132 14.02 10.62 -14.73
CA VAL A 132 15.18 11.47 -14.99
C VAL A 132 16.50 10.80 -14.64
N GLY A 133 16.44 9.57 -14.12
CA GLY A 133 17.60 8.75 -13.79
C GLY A 133 17.19 7.31 -13.44
N PRO A 134 18.16 6.38 -13.37
CA PRO A 134 17.91 5.01 -12.97
C PRO A 134 17.48 4.92 -11.51
N ILE A 135 16.80 3.83 -11.15
CA ILE A 135 16.48 3.56 -9.74
C ILE A 135 17.75 3.27 -8.95
N HIS A 136 17.76 3.65 -7.68
CA HIS A 136 18.90 3.42 -6.79
C HIS A 136 18.47 2.75 -5.48
N VAL A 137 19.42 2.35 -4.65
CA VAL A 137 19.16 1.65 -3.36
C VAL A 137 18.15 2.37 -2.46
N GLY A 138 18.09 3.71 -2.50
CA GLY A 138 17.07 4.49 -1.78
C GLY A 138 15.62 4.15 -2.17
N ASN A 139 15.36 3.77 -3.42
CA ASN A 139 14.04 3.32 -3.90
C ASN A 139 13.70 1.92 -3.40
N GLY A 140 14.71 1.11 -3.05
CA GLY A 140 14.54 -0.27 -2.61
C GLY A 140 13.67 -0.41 -1.36
N ARG A 141 13.66 0.59 -0.47
CA ARG A 141 12.73 0.63 0.67
C ARG A 141 11.27 0.72 0.22
N GLY A 142 10.98 1.65 -0.69
CA GLY A 142 9.62 1.84 -1.22
C GLY A 142 9.15 0.60 -1.97
N LEU A 143 10.06 -0.04 -2.70
CA LEU A 143 9.84 -1.30 -3.39
C LEU A 143 9.44 -2.43 -2.44
N ALA A 144 10.26 -2.70 -1.42
CA ALA A 144 10.00 -3.79 -0.48
C ALA A 144 8.69 -3.58 0.29
N LEU A 145 8.39 -2.35 0.70
CA LEU A 145 7.15 -2.03 1.42
C LEU A 145 5.91 -2.15 0.52
N GLY A 146 5.94 -1.53 -0.66
CA GLY A 146 4.80 -1.48 -1.57
C GLY A 146 4.44 -2.84 -2.12
N ASP A 147 5.43 -3.60 -2.63
CA ASP A 147 5.17 -4.91 -3.21
C ASP A 147 4.72 -5.93 -2.15
N THR A 148 5.35 -5.93 -0.96
CA THR A 148 4.91 -6.78 0.15
C THR A 148 3.49 -6.45 0.59
N LEU A 149 3.14 -5.16 0.68
CA LEU A 149 1.77 -4.75 1.01
C LEU A 149 0.78 -5.24 -0.04
N ALA A 150 1.10 -5.09 -1.33
CA ALA A 150 0.26 -5.58 -2.43
C ALA A 150 0.08 -7.11 -2.38
N ASN A 151 1.14 -7.86 -2.07
CA ASN A 151 1.10 -9.32 -1.92
C ASN A 151 0.23 -9.74 -0.72
N VAL A 152 0.38 -9.08 0.43
CA VAL A 152 -0.43 -9.37 1.64
C VAL A 152 -1.90 -9.03 1.41
N LEU A 153 -2.21 -7.90 0.76
CA LEU A 153 -3.59 -7.54 0.43
C LEU A 153 -4.21 -8.54 -0.56
N ALA A 154 -3.47 -8.98 -1.58
CA ALA A 154 -3.95 -10.01 -2.50
C ALA A 154 -4.23 -11.34 -1.78
N ALA A 155 -3.31 -11.79 -0.91
CA ALA A 155 -3.51 -12.97 -0.05
C ALA A 155 -4.68 -12.80 0.92
N ALA A 156 -4.99 -11.55 1.33
CA ALA A 156 -6.17 -11.23 2.15
C ALA A 156 -7.48 -11.13 1.34
N GLY A 157 -7.46 -11.44 0.05
CA GLY A 157 -8.65 -11.55 -0.80
C GLY A 157 -9.12 -10.23 -1.42
N TYR A 158 -8.25 -9.22 -1.51
CA TYR A 158 -8.50 -7.99 -2.27
C TYR A 158 -8.08 -8.15 -3.74
N GLN A 159 -8.73 -7.42 -4.64
CA GLN A 159 -8.28 -7.26 -6.04
C GLN A 159 -7.29 -6.10 -6.11
N VAL A 160 -5.99 -6.41 -6.08
CA VAL A 160 -4.95 -5.39 -5.97
C VAL A 160 -4.39 -5.00 -7.33
N GLN A 161 -4.39 -3.70 -7.65
CA GLN A 161 -3.66 -3.11 -8.78
C GLN A 161 -2.37 -2.45 -8.27
N ARG A 162 -1.21 -2.92 -8.74
CA ARG A 162 0.10 -2.29 -8.55
C ARG A 162 0.27 -1.20 -9.60
N GLU A 163 0.46 0.04 -9.16
CA GLU A 163 0.61 1.18 -10.07
C GLU A 163 1.92 1.94 -9.80
N TYR A 164 2.55 2.37 -10.89
CA TYR A 164 3.68 3.29 -10.88
C TYR A 164 3.22 4.62 -11.49
N LEU A 165 3.30 5.71 -10.72
CA LEU A 165 3.10 7.06 -11.25
C LEU A 165 4.38 7.56 -11.91
N VAL A 166 4.31 7.78 -13.22
CA VAL A 166 5.36 8.36 -14.03
C VAL A 166 5.15 9.86 -14.06
N ASN A 167 5.96 10.58 -13.28
CA ASN A 167 5.98 12.05 -13.28
C ASN A 167 6.72 12.57 -14.52
N ASP A 168 6.10 12.40 -15.68
CA ASP A 168 6.63 12.78 -17.00
C ASP A 168 6.31 14.25 -17.37
N ALA A 169 5.78 15.02 -16.44
CA ALA A 169 5.51 16.45 -16.58
C ALA A 169 6.41 17.30 -15.67
N GLY A 170 6.68 18.53 -16.11
CA GLY A 170 7.30 19.57 -15.29
C GLY A 170 8.81 19.74 -15.48
N THR A 171 9.40 20.57 -14.61
CA THR A 171 10.74 21.14 -14.83
C THR A 171 11.87 20.12 -14.76
N GLN A 172 11.69 19.00 -14.05
CA GLN A 172 12.72 17.98 -13.95
C GLN A 172 12.90 17.23 -15.28
N THR A 173 11.82 16.82 -15.93
CA THR A 173 11.88 16.13 -17.23
C THR A 173 12.33 17.07 -18.35
N GLU A 174 11.97 18.36 -18.27
CA GLU A 174 12.50 19.40 -19.17
C GLU A 174 14.02 19.56 -19.01
N THR A 175 14.51 19.61 -17.76
CA THR A 175 15.95 19.72 -17.46
C THR A 175 16.69 18.45 -17.91
N PHE A 176 16.08 17.28 -17.75
CA PHE A 176 16.59 16.01 -18.22
C PHE A 176 16.70 15.97 -19.76
N ALA A 177 15.65 16.37 -20.48
CA ALA A 177 15.65 16.45 -21.93
C ALA A 177 16.70 17.44 -22.46
N ALA A 178 16.83 18.61 -21.82
CA ALA A 178 17.87 19.58 -22.17
C ALA A 178 19.28 19.03 -21.94
N THR A 179 19.48 18.29 -20.85
CA THR A 179 20.75 17.59 -20.56
C THR A 179 21.03 16.52 -21.61
N LEU A 180 20.04 15.68 -21.94
CA LEU A 180 20.16 14.64 -22.96
C LEU A 180 20.53 15.23 -24.32
N TYR A 181 19.87 16.34 -24.70
CA TYR A 181 20.14 17.03 -25.94
C TYR A 181 21.54 17.64 -25.99
N ALA A 182 22.02 18.22 -24.88
CA ALA A 182 23.40 18.70 -24.79
C ALA A 182 24.42 17.57 -25.01
N ARG A 183 24.21 16.40 -24.38
CA ARG A 183 25.05 15.20 -24.60
C ARG A 183 24.97 14.70 -26.03
N TYR A 184 23.77 14.65 -26.61
CA TYR A 184 23.58 14.25 -28.00
C TYR A 184 24.35 15.17 -28.97
N GLN A 185 24.28 16.49 -28.78
CA GLN A 185 25.04 17.46 -29.58
C GLN A 185 26.57 17.28 -29.43
N GLN A 186 27.05 16.99 -28.23
CA GLN A 186 28.48 16.70 -27.99
C GLN A 186 28.96 15.49 -28.81
N LEU A 187 28.12 14.46 -29.02
CA LEU A 187 28.45 13.30 -29.86
C LEU A 187 28.60 13.64 -31.35
N PHE A 188 28.16 14.82 -31.78
CA PHE A 188 28.38 15.37 -33.12
C PHE A 188 29.48 16.44 -33.17
N GLY A 189 30.26 16.57 -32.08
CA GLY A 189 31.38 17.51 -32.00
C GLY A 189 30.96 18.96 -31.76
N ARG A 190 29.71 19.23 -31.37
CA ARG A 190 29.31 20.58 -30.94
C ARG A 190 29.84 20.87 -29.53
N GLU A 191 30.46 22.03 -29.35
CA GLU A 191 30.86 22.54 -28.04
C GLU A 191 29.64 23.12 -27.31
N VAL A 192 28.95 22.27 -26.55
CA VAL A 192 27.75 22.65 -25.77
C VAL A 192 27.98 22.24 -24.31
N GLU A 193 27.70 23.15 -23.38
CA GLU A 193 27.75 22.86 -21.95
C GLU A 193 26.46 22.18 -21.48
N ILE A 194 26.55 21.39 -20.41
CA ILE A 194 25.36 20.85 -19.74
C ILE A 194 24.64 22.02 -19.05
N PRO A 195 23.30 22.14 -19.18
CA PRO A 195 22.55 23.21 -18.51
C PRO A 195 22.74 23.18 -16.99
N ALA A 196 22.65 24.35 -16.36
CA ALA A 196 22.70 24.46 -14.90
C ALA A 196 21.58 23.62 -14.25
N GLY A 197 21.92 22.83 -13.24
CA GLY A 197 20.99 21.87 -12.62
C GLY A 197 20.71 20.63 -13.47
N GLY A 198 21.39 20.49 -14.63
CA GLY A 198 21.34 19.31 -15.48
C GLY A 198 21.92 18.06 -14.82
N TYR A 199 21.68 16.92 -15.45
CA TYR A 199 22.01 15.62 -14.89
C TYR A 199 23.40 15.16 -15.37
N PRO A 200 24.42 15.04 -14.48
CA PRO A 200 25.79 14.80 -14.92
C PRO A 200 26.14 13.32 -15.11
N GLY A 201 25.24 12.39 -14.74
CA GLY A 201 25.54 10.96 -14.67
C GLY A 201 25.89 10.34 -16.02
N GLU A 202 26.70 9.28 -15.97
CA GLU A 202 27.18 8.54 -17.16
C GLU A 202 26.03 7.95 -17.99
N TYR A 203 24.92 7.58 -17.34
CA TYR A 203 23.71 7.12 -18.01
C TYR A 203 23.18 8.11 -19.06
N MET A 204 23.38 9.42 -18.88
CA MET A 204 23.01 10.43 -19.88
C MET A 204 23.83 10.33 -21.16
N ILE A 205 25.09 9.91 -21.06
CA ILE A 205 25.97 9.68 -22.21
C ILE A 205 25.46 8.46 -22.98
N HIS A 206 25.20 7.35 -22.27
CA HIS A 206 24.65 6.15 -22.89
C HIS A 206 23.30 6.39 -23.57
N LEU A 207 22.40 7.16 -22.93
CA LEU A 207 21.13 7.56 -23.53
C LEU A 207 21.33 8.38 -24.81
N ALA A 208 22.29 9.31 -24.81
CA ALA A 208 22.61 10.11 -26.00
C ALA A 208 23.21 9.25 -27.13
N GLU A 209 24.07 8.28 -26.79
CA GLU A 209 24.64 7.34 -27.76
C GLU A 209 23.55 6.49 -28.42
N ARG A 210 22.63 5.93 -27.62
CA ARG A 210 21.45 5.21 -28.13
C ARG A 210 20.61 6.09 -29.05
N LEU A 211 20.34 7.33 -28.64
CA LEU A 211 19.58 8.26 -29.45
C LEU A 211 20.27 8.56 -30.79
N LYS A 212 21.60 8.70 -30.79
CA LYS A 212 22.42 8.89 -32.00
C LYS A 212 22.41 7.65 -32.90
N GLU A 213 22.50 6.45 -32.33
CA GLU A 213 22.41 5.20 -33.08
C GLU A 213 21.06 5.08 -33.83
N GLU A 214 19.97 5.49 -33.17
CA GLU A 214 18.61 5.37 -33.71
C GLU A 214 18.21 6.48 -34.69
N LYS A 215 18.64 7.71 -34.41
CA LYS A 215 18.15 8.92 -35.10
C LYS A 215 19.21 9.58 -35.97
N GLY A 216 20.47 9.13 -35.93
CA GLY A 216 21.55 9.78 -36.66
C GLY A 216 21.66 11.24 -36.25
N ASP A 217 21.74 12.18 -37.19
CA ASP A 217 21.76 13.62 -36.94
C ASP A 217 20.38 14.29 -37.03
N SER A 218 19.29 13.54 -37.21
CA SER A 218 17.97 14.09 -37.54
C SER A 218 17.37 14.99 -36.45
N LEU A 219 17.79 14.81 -35.20
CA LEU A 219 17.35 15.61 -34.05
C LEU A 219 18.25 16.84 -33.78
N LEU A 220 19.26 17.10 -34.62
CA LEU A 220 20.09 18.29 -34.47
C LEU A 220 19.35 19.53 -34.98
N ALA A 221 18.81 20.32 -34.06
CA ALA A 221 18.35 21.67 -34.35
C ALA A 221 19.53 22.60 -34.73
N PRO A 222 19.29 23.69 -35.47
CA PRO A 222 20.28 24.75 -35.67
C PRO A 222 20.93 25.24 -34.37
N PRO A 223 22.19 25.70 -34.38
CA PRO A 223 22.85 26.22 -33.18
C PRO A 223 22.04 27.35 -32.52
N GLY A 224 21.78 27.21 -31.21
CA GLY A 224 21.03 28.19 -30.41
C GLY A 224 19.52 27.98 -30.38
N GLU A 225 18.98 27.04 -31.16
CA GLU A 225 17.56 26.66 -31.08
C GLU A 225 17.29 25.68 -29.93
N PRO A 226 16.06 25.66 -29.39
CA PRO A 226 15.66 24.70 -28.36
C PRO A 226 15.77 23.26 -28.87
N TYR A 227 15.81 22.31 -27.94
CA TYR A 227 15.78 20.90 -28.30
C TYR A 227 14.46 20.56 -29.03
N PRO A 228 14.47 19.69 -30.06
CA PRO A 228 13.23 19.20 -30.65
C PRO A 228 12.38 18.46 -29.62
N PRO A 229 11.05 18.64 -29.56
CA PRO A 229 10.18 17.99 -28.57
C PRO A 229 10.33 16.46 -28.51
N GLU A 230 10.65 15.83 -29.65
CA GLU A 230 10.92 14.39 -29.75
C GLU A 230 12.05 13.92 -28.81
N VAL A 231 13.04 14.76 -28.50
CA VAL A 231 14.13 14.42 -27.58
C VAL A 231 13.60 14.15 -26.17
N HIS A 232 12.62 14.94 -25.73
CA HIS A 232 11.97 14.74 -24.43
C HIS A 232 11.25 13.40 -24.39
N ASP A 233 10.36 13.15 -25.35
CA ASP A 233 9.51 11.96 -25.36
C ASP A 233 10.33 10.68 -25.51
N LEU A 234 11.35 10.69 -26.38
CA LEU A 234 12.27 9.57 -26.54
C LEU A 234 13.13 9.35 -25.30
N GLY A 235 13.63 10.43 -24.69
CA GLY A 235 14.44 10.36 -23.47
C GLY A 235 13.66 9.74 -22.31
N VAL A 236 12.45 10.25 -22.05
CA VAL A 236 11.58 9.74 -20.98
C VAL A 236 11.20 8.28 -21.25
N ALA A 237 10.82 7.93 -22.48
CA ALA A 237 10.50 6.55 -22.84
C ALA A 237 11.67 5.59 -22.57
N ARG A 238 12.89 5.96 -22.98
CA ARG A 238 14.10 5.16 -22.74
C ARG A 238 14.44 5.05 -21.26
N MET A 239 14.27 6.12 -20.50
CA MET A 239 14.50 6.07 -19.06
C MET A 239 13.49 5.14 -18.37
N MET A 240 12.24 5.16 -18.82
CA MET A 240 11.20 4.26 -18.33
C MET A 240 11.47 2.80 -18.69
N ASP A 241 12.03 2.51 -19.88
CA ASP A 241 12.45 1.16 -20.25
C ASP A 241 13.51 0.63 -19.26
N ILE A 242 14.54 1.43 -18.96
CA ILE A 242 15.58 1.07 -17.97
C ILE A 242 14.98 0.83 -16.58
N ILE A 243 14.10 1.74 -16.12
CA ILE A 243 13.43 1.61 -14.81
C ILE A 243 12.61 0.31 -14.75
N LYS A 244 11.87 -0.03 -15.82
CA LYS A 244 11.08 -1.26 -15.92
C LYS A 244 11.95 -2.51 -15.86
N ASP A 245 13.07 -2.51 -16.57
CA ASP A 245 14.02 -3.62 -16.59
C ASP A 245 14.66 -3.83 -15.20
N ASP A 246 15.09 -2.75 -14.55
CA ASP A 246 15.67 -2.80 -13.21
C ASP A 246 14.67 -3.35 -12.18
N LEU A 247 13.41 -2.89 -12.23
CA LEU A 247 12.34 -3.37 -11.34
C LEU A 247 12.00 -4.85 -11.59
N THR A 248 11.98 -5.27 -12.86
CA THR A 248 11.74 -6.66 -13.23
C THR A 248 12.87 -7.57 -12.72
N MET A 249 14.12 -7.10 -12.75
CA MET A 249 15.28 -7.85 -12.25
C MET A 249 15.19 -8.17 -10.76
N VAL A 250 14.51 -7.32 -9.98
CA VAL A 250 14.27 -7.54 -8.55
C VAL A 250 12.91 -8.17 -8.25
N GLY A 251 12.22 -8.68 -9.27
CA GLY A 251 10.98 -9.44 -9.14
C GLY A 251 9.72 -8.60 -8.95
N VAL A 252 9.79 -7.29 -9.23
CA VAL A 252 8.64 -6.39 -9.08
C VAL A 252 7.99 -6.11 -10.42
N HIS A 253 6.68 -6.30 -10.45
CA HIS A 253 5.85 -6.14 -11.63
C HIS A 253 4.68 -5.21 -11.33
N TYR A 254 4.42 -4.30 -12.26
CA TYR A 254 3.32 -3.34 -12.16
C TYR A 254 2.23 -3.68 -13.16
N ASP A 255 0.98 -3.55 -12.72
CA ASP A 255 -0.20 -3.73 -13.56
C ASP A 255 -0.44 -2.48 -14.42
N ARG A 256 -0.07 -1.30 -13.91
CA ARG A 256 -0.23 -0.01 -14.61
C ARG A 256 0.96 0.92 -14.42
N TRP A 257 1.34 1.56 -15.52
CA TRP A 257 2.26 2.69 -15.56
C TRP A 257 1.45 3.92 -15.93
N PHE A 258 1.19 4.80 -14.97
CA PHE A 258 0.31 5.95 -15.11
C PHE A 258 1.13 7.20 -15.46
N SER A 259 0.79 7.91 -16.54
CA SER A 259 1.48 9.14 -16.95
C SER A 259 0.84 10.36 -16.30
N GLU A 260 1.61 11.21 -15.62
CA GLU A 260 1.10 12.48 -15.09
C GLU A 260 0.57 13.38 -16.22
N ARG A 261 1.26 13.40 -17.37
CA ARG A 261 0.81 14.16 -18.56
C ARG A 261 -0.58 13.76 -19.03
N SER A 262 -1.00 12.50 -18.85
CA SER A 262 -2.32 12.07 -19.31
C SER A 262 -3.47 12.79 -18.60
N LEU A 263 -3.28 13.20 -17.33
CA LEU A 263 -4.29 13.93 -16.54
C LEU A 263 -4.74 15.22 -17.21
N TYR A 264 -3.83 15.89 -17.92
CA TYR A 264 -4.11 17.13 -18.64
C TYR A 264 -4.61 16.84 -20.07
N ALA A 265 -4.07 15.79 -20.70
CA ALA A 265 -4.41 15.47 -22.09
C ALA A 265 -5.85 14.97 -22.26
N ASP A 266 -6.39 14.25 -21.27
CA ASP A 266 -7.73 13.65 -21.33
C ASP A 266 -8.83 14.48 -20.64
N GLY A 267 -8.48 15.66 -20.13
CA GLY A 267 -9.39 16.57 -19.44
C GLY A 267 -9.71 16.19 -17.98
N THR A 268 -9.02 15.21 -17.40
CA THR A 268 -9.25 14.77 -16.01
C THR A 268 -8.94 15.87 -15.02
N TYR A 269 -7.86 16.62 -15.24
CA TYR A 269 -7.50 17.78 -14.42
C TYR A 269 -8.64 18.80 -14.38
N GLU A 270 -9.17 19.18 -15.54
CA GLU A 270 -10.25 20.16 -15.67
C GLU A 270 -11.52 19.68 -14.98
N LYS A 271 -11.87 18.40 -15.10
CA LYS A 271 -13.02 17.79 -14.41
C LYS A 271 -12.85 17.81 -12.89
N ALA A 272 -11.67 17.44 -12.39
CA ALA A 272 -11.38 17.48 -10.96
C ALA A 272 -11.48 18.91 -10.41
N MET A 273 -10.90 19.88 -11.11
CA MET A 273 -10.97 21.29 -10.71
C MET A 273 -12.40 21.86 -10.79
N ALA A 274 -13.18 21.47 -11.81
CA ALA A 274 -14.59 21.85 -11.91
C ALA A 274 -15.40 21.30 -10.72
N HIS A 275 -15.17 20.04 -10.35
CA HIS A 275 -15.86 19.41 -9.24
C HIS A 275 -15.59 20.12 -7.90
N LEU A 276 -14.33 20.50 -7.64
CA LEU A 276 -13.97 21.28 -6.46
C LEU A 276 -14.62 22.67 -6.44
N ARG A 277 -14.68 23.35 -7.61
CA ARG A 277 -15.34 24.65 -7.73
C ARG A 277 -16.83 24.57 -7.49
N GLU A 278 -17.50 23.58 -8.08
CA GLU A 278 -18.94 23.33 -7.89
C GLU A 278 -19.27 22.99 -6.43
N GLY A 279 -18.36 22.29 -5.74
CA GLY A 279 -18.46 22.02 -4.31
C GLY A 279 -18.23 23.24 -3.41
N GLY A 280 -17.82 24.39 -3.95
CA GLY A 280 -17.53 25.60 -3.20
C GLY A 280 -16.19 25.58 -2.44
N PHE A 281 -15.34 24.58 -2.68
CA PHE A 281 -14.06 24.40 -1.98
C PHE A 281 -12.89 25.13 -2.63
N VAL A 282 -13.14 25.93 -3.67
CA VAL A 282 -12.11 26.67 -4.39
C VAL A 282 -12.30 28.16 -4.21
N THR A 283 -11.25 28.85 -3.78
CA THR A 283 -11.24 30.30 -3.60
C THR A 283 -10.07 30.94 -4.35
N GLU A 284 -10.27 32.18 -4.79
CA GLU A 284 -9.22 32.98 -5.40
C GLU A 284 -8.76 34.05 -4.41
N ARG A 285 -7.46 34.05 -4.08
CA ARG A 285 -6.83 35.05 -3.22
C ARG A 285 -5.37 35.24 -3.59
N GLU A 286 -4.89 36.47 -3.47
CA GLU A 286 -3.51 36.84 -3.82
C GLU A 286 -3.13 36.51 -5.28
N GLY A 287 -4.11 36.52 -6.18
CA GLY A 287 -3.95 36.15 -7.59
C GLY A 287 -3.73 34.66 -7.84
N ALA A 288 -3.82 33.81 -6.81
CA ALA A 288 -3.70 32.36 -6.90
C ALA A 288 -5.05 31.67 -6.61
N VAL A 289 -5.18 30.43 -7.07
CA VAL A 289 -6.35 29.57 -6.81
C VAL A 289 -6.02 28.61 -5.69
N TRP A 290 -6.86 28.55 -4.67
CA TRP A 290 -6.65 27.80 -3.44
C TRP A 290 -7.76 26.77 -3.21
N LEU A 291 -7.39 25.63 -2.64
CA LEU A 291 -8.32 24.69 -2.02
C LEU A 291 -8.55 25.12 -0.56
N SER A 292 -9.80 25.38 -0.20
CA SER A 292 -10.26 25.68 1.17
C SER A 292 -10.27 24.41 2.04
N ALA A 293 -9.15 23.71 2.13
CA ALA A 293 -9.03 22.45 2.85
C ALA A 293 -9.26 22.61 4.36
N SER A 294 -9.03 23.81 4.91
CA SER A 294 -9.32 24.11 6.31
C SER A 294 -10.80 23.97 6.67
N GLU A 295 -11.72 24.23 5.72
CA GLU A 295 -13.17 24.02 5.91
C GLU A 295 -13.53 22.52 5.98
N LEU A 296 -12.64 21.65 5.50
CA LEU A 296 -12.75 20.20 5.52
C LEU A 296 -12.00 19.56 6.71
N GLY A 297 -11.40 20.37 7.59
CA GLY A 297 -10.67 19.91 8.77
C GLY A 297 -9.16 19.74 8.60
N ASP A 298 -8.58 20.19 7.49
CA ASP A 298 -7.12 20.24 7.30
C ASP A 298 -6.51 21.43 8.08
N GLU A 299 -5.20 21.39 8.37
CA GLU A 299 -4.50 22.43 9.13
C GLU A 299 -4.40 23.75 8.36
N LYS A 300 -4.36 23.67 7.02
CA LYS A 300 -4.20 24.83 6.15
C LYS A 300 -4.82 24.58 4.78
N ASP A 301 -5.09 25.67 4.10
CA ASP A 301 -5.44 25.65 2.68
C ASP A 301 -4.21 25.45 1.80
N ASN A 302 -4.43 24.86 0.63
CA ASN A 302 -3.35 24.53 -0.30
C ASN A 302 -3.53 25.26 -1.64
N VAL A 303 -2.43 25.73 -2.23
CA VAL A 303 -2.45 26.39 -3.54
C VAL A 303 -2.63 25.31 -4.62
N LEU A 304 -3.68 25.44 -5.43
CA LEU A 304 -3.93 24.61 -6.61
C LEU A 304 -3.27 25.21 -7.86
N VAL A 305 -3.42 26.52 -8.06
CA VAL A 305 -2.83 27.23 -9.20
C VAL A 305 -2.10 28.45 -8.68
N ARG A 306 -0.81 28.57 -9.06
CA ARG A 306 0.03 29.69 -8.66
C ARG A 306 -0.48 30.99 -9.28
N SER A 307 -0.02 32.13 -8.75
CA SER A 307 -0.30 33.44 -9.34
C SER A 307 0.24 33.62 -10.77
N THR A 308 1.16 32.75 -11.20
CA THR A 308 1.64 32.66 -12.58
C THR A 308 0.66 31.95 -13.53
N GLY A 309 -0.45 31.40 -13.02
CA GLY A 309 -1.41 30.58 -13.77
C GLY A 309 -1.00 29.11 -13.92
N ALA A 310 0.20 28.71 -13.47
CA ALA A 310 0.66 27.33 -13.56
C ALA A 310 0.09 26.46 -12.41
N PRO A 311 -0.35 25.23 -12.70
CA PRO A 311 -0.77 24.29 -11.67
C PRO A 311 0.39 23.94 -10.72
N THR A 312 0.05 23.60 -9.48
CA THR A 312 0.98 23.02 -8.51
C THR A 312 0.97 21.49 -8.60
N TYR A 313 2.02 20.84 -8.07
CA TYR A 313 2.02 19.38 -7.91
C TYR A 313 0.82 18.90 -7.10
N PHE A 314 0.39 19.68 -6.10
CA PHE A 314 -0.79 19.38 -5.32
C PHE A 314 -2.07 19.34 -6.19
N ALA A 315 -2.17 20.17 -7.23
CA ALA A 315 -3.30 20.12 -8.14
C ALA A 315 -3.25 18.90 -9.09
N SER A 316 -2.04 18.47 -9.51
CA SER A 316 -1.87 17.19 -10.21
C SER A 316 -2.31 16.02 -9.32
N ASP A 317 -1.87 16.00 -8.06
CA ASP A 317 -2.24 14.96 -7.09
C ASP A 317 -3.75 14.88 -6.87
N VAL A 318 -4.43 16.02 -6.78
CA VAL A 318 -5.90 16.09 -6.69
C VAL A 318 -6.55 15.45 -7.92
N ALA A 319 -6.09 15.81 -9.12
CA ALA A 319 -6.63 15.24 -10.36
C ALA A 319 -6.39 13.73 -10.45
N TYR A 320 -5.23 13.28 -9.98
CA TYR A 320 -4.87 11.87 -9.96
C TYR A 320 -5.68 11.06 -8.92
N HIS A 321 -5.94 11.64 -7.74
CA HIS A 321 -6.84 11.01 -6.76
C HIS A 321 -8.30 11.01 -7.24
N TYR A 322 -8.72 12.04 -7.97
CA TYR A 322 -10.02 12.03 -8.66
C TYR A 322 -10.10 10.89 -9.68
N ASP A 323 -9.05 10.67 -10.49
CA ASP A 323 -8.98 9.51 -11.38
C ASP A 323 -9.09 8.18 -10.62
N LYS A 324 -8.30 7.99 -9.56
CA LYS A 324 -8.30 6.75 -8.77
C LYS A 324 -9.66 6.46 -8.12
N LEU A 325 -10.18 7.42 -7.38
CA LEU A 325 -11.33 7.21 -6.49
C LEU A 325 -12.66 7.40 -7.20
N ILE A 326 -12.77 8.37 -8.11
CA ILE A 326 -14.04 8.71 -8.76
C ILE A 326 -14.17 8.08 -10.13
N VAL A 327 -13.11 8.11 -10.95
CA VAL A 327 -13.16 7.58 -12.32
C VAL A 327 -12.98 6.06 -12.33
N ARG A 328 -12.00 5.54 -11.57
CA ARG A 328 -11.67 4.11 -11.51
C ARG A 328 -12.34 3.34 -10.38
N GLY A 329 -12.77 4.02 -9.32
CA GLY A 329 -13.57 3.44 -8.23
C GLY A 329 -12.80 2.48 -7.32
N PHE A 330 -11.54 2.77 -7.03
CA PHE A 330 -10.77 2.10 -5.97
C PHE A 330 -11.14 2.60 -4.57
#